data_AF-X6LEF5-F1
#
_entry.id   AF-X6LEF5-F1
#
_cell.length_a   1.000
_cell.length_b   1.000
_cell.length_c   1.000
_cell.angle_alpha   90.00
_cell.angle_beta   90.00
_cell.angle_gamma   90.00
#
_symmetry.space_group_name_H-M   'P 1'
#
loop_
_entity.id
_entity.type
_entity.pdbx_description
1 polymer ?
#
loop_
_entity_poly.entity_id
_entity_poly.type
_entity_poly.pdbx_seq_one_letter_code
_entity_poly.pdbx_strand_id
1 'polypeptide(L)'
;MCLHILWNILKYPKHIKYRQIHKQALYNYLSQKYHTLGADFYQVFTYMEISLQLFEFKKGYDDNWYYQYDCIQLLNLWKYYKAGASYQTVYVFILLLLIKK
;
A
#
# COMPACT_ATOMS: atom_id res chain seq x y z
N MET A 1 -1.93 2.16 4.38
CA MET A 1 -1.76 2.96 3.16
C MET A 1 -1.91 2.11 1.91
N CYS A 2 -1.23 0.95 1.86
CA CYS A 2 -1.41 -0.12 0.87
C CYS A 2 -2.87 -0.43 0.48
N LEU A 3 -3.78 -0.58 1.45
CA LEU A 3 -5.19 -0.86 1.17
C LEU A 3 -5.91 0.26 0.39
N HIS A 4 -5.55 1.52 0.59
CA HIS A 4 -6.17 2.62 -0.17
C HIS A 4 -5.72 2.61 -1.64
N ILE A 5 -4.46 2.27 -1.89
CA ILE A 5 -3.93 2.12 -3.26
C ILE A 5 -4.65 0.95 -3.96
N LEU A 6 -4.70 -0.21 -3.28
CA LEU A 6 -5.45 -1.37 -3.77
C LEU A 6 -6.91 -1.03 -4.07
N TRP A 7 -7.58 -0.33 -3.15
CA TRP A 7 -8.97 0.09 -3.31
C TRP A 7 -9.17 1.02 -4.51
N ASN A 8 -8.27 1.98 -4.73
CA ASN A 8 -8.35 2.88 -5.87
C ASN A 8 -8.23 2.13 -7.22
N ILE A 9 -7.35 1.13 -7.29
CA ILE A 9 -7.19 0.29 -8.49
C ILE A 9 -8.43 -0.58 -8.72
N LEU A 10 -8.96 -1.20 -7.66
CA LEU A 10 -10.18 -2.01 -7.72
C LEU A 10 -11.40 -1.19 -8.13
N LYS A 11 -11.55 0.03 -7.60
CA LYS A 11 -12.68 0.92 -7.90
C LYS A 11 -12.59 1.55 -9.28
N TYR A 12 -11.38 1.86 -9.76
CA TYR A 12 -11.16 2.55 -11.02
C TYR A 12 -10.16 1.81 -11.92
N PRO A 13 -10.46 0.57 -12.34
CA PRO A 13 -9.49 -0.28 -13.02
C PRO A 13 -9.04 0.29 -14.38
N LYS A 14 -9.89 1.06 -15.06
CA LYS A 14 -9.54 1.66 -16.37
C LYS A 14 -8.65 2.91 -16.27
N HIS A 15 -8.46 3.47 -15.07
CA HIS A 15 -7.73 4.72 -14.89
C HIS A 15 -6.24 4.44 -14.69
N ILE A 16 -5.44 4.70 -15.73
CA ILE A 16 -4.00 4.44 -15.72
C ILE A 16 -3.25 5.17 -14.60
N LYS A 17 -3.75 6.34 -14.15
CA LYS A 17 -3.17 7.11 -13.05
C LYS A 17 -3.08 6.34 -11.73
N TYR A 18 -3.95 5.35 -11.49
CA TYR A 18 -3.90 4.53 -10.26
C TYR A 18 -2.97 3.33 -10.39
N ARG A 19 -2.48 3.07 -11.60
CA ARG A 19 -1.49 2.03 -11.90
C ARG A 19 -0.06 2.57 -11.87
N GLN A 20 0.10 3.86 -11.56
CA GLN A 20 1.38 4.55 -11.52
C GLN A 20 1.52 5.27 -10.19
N ILE A 21 2.66 5.14 -9.53
CA ILE A 21 2.94 5.81 -8.27
C ILE A 21 4.33 6.43 -8.36
N HIS A 22 4.38 7.76 -8.31
CA HIS A 22 5.64 8.47 -8.32
C HIS A 22 6.41 8.26 -7.00
N LYS A 23 7.69 7.89 -7.08
CA LYS A 23 8.52 7.63 -5.91
C LYS A 23 8.60 8.84 -4.98
N GLN A 24 8.82 10.03 -5.53
CA GLN A 24 8.90 11.26 -4.73
C GLN A 24 7.56 11.58 -4.06
N ALA A 25 6.43 11.39 -4.76
CA ALA A 25 5.12 11.61 -4.18
C ALA A 25 4.83 10.62 -3.04
N LEU A 26 5.21 9.35 -3.22
CA LEU A 26 5.11 8.31 -2.19
C LEU A 26 5.96 8.66 -0.97
N TYR A 27 7.23 9.04 -1.19
CA TYR A 27 8.15 9.46 -0.14
C TYR A 27 7.61 10.66 0.64
N ASN A 28 7.22 11.73 -0.06
CA ASN A 28 6.71 12.96 0.55
C ASN A 28 5.45 12.69 1.37
N TYR A 29 4.51 11.92 0.81
CA TYR A 29 3.29 11.54 1.53
C TYR A 29 3.61 10.73 2.79
N LEU A 30 4.50 9.74 2.69
CA LEU A 30 4.89 8.92 3.82
C LEU A 30 5.56 9.79 4.88
N SER A 31 6.52 10.63 4.48
CA SER A 31 7.26 11.53 5.36
C SER A 31 6.30 12.45 6.12
N GLN A 32 5.35 13.07 5.42
CA GLN A 32 4.31 13.91 6.02
C GLN A 32 3.47 13.14 7.06
N LYS A 33 3.11 11.88 6.78
CA LYS A 33 2.34 11.06 7.73
C LYS A 33 3.14 10.55 8.91
N TYR A 34 4.46 10.52 8.80
CA TYR A 34 5.33 9.81 9.73
C TYR A 34 5.95 10.69 10.81
N HIS A 35 5.88 12.02 10.65
CA HIS A 35 6.30 12.99 11.67
C HIS A 35 5.62 12.82 13.04
N THR A 36 4.59 11.97 13.15
CA THR A 36 3.82 11.72 14.38
C THR A 36 4.12 10.40 15.10
N LEU A 37 4.92 9.47 14.55
CA LEU A 37 4.93 8.07 15.05
C LEU A 37 6.26 7.55 15.60
N GLY A 38 7.36 8.30 15.54
CA GLY A 38 8.65 7.97 16.21
C GLY A 38 9.33 6.65 15.77
N ALA A 39 8.75 5.92 14.82
CA ALA A 39 9.34 4.72 14.26
C ALA A 39 10.43 5.10 13.22
N ASP A 40 11.19 4.13 12.72
CA ASP A 40 12.21 4.39 11.69
C ASP A 40 11.52 4.60 10.34
N PHE A 41 11.63 5.81 9.79
CA PHE A 41 11.00 6.18 8.53
C PHE A 41 11.52 5.32 7.38
N TYR A 42 12.81 4.97 7.40
CA TYR A 42 13.40 4.13 6.38
C TYR A 42 12.80 2.72 6.38
N GLN A 43 12.53 2.18 7.57
CA GLN A 43 11.90 0.87 7.72
C GLN A 43 10.48 0.84 7.16
N VAL A 44 9.67 1.88 7.43
CA VAL A 44 8.31 1.96 6.90
C VAL A 44 8.27 2.25 5.41
N PHE A 45 9.19 3.06 4.91
CA PHE A 45 9.35 3.26 3.48
C PHE A 45 9.70 1.92 2.79
N THR A 46 10.66 1.17 3.33
CA THR A 46 11.05 -0.15 2.81
C THR A 46 9.89 -1.14 2.83
N TYR A 47 9.11 -1.20 3.92
CA TYR A 47 7.92 -2.06 3.99
C TYR A 47 6.85 -1.69 2.95
N MET A 48 6.70 -0.40 2.68
CA MET A 48 5.81 0.09 1.64
C MET A 48 6.26 -0.38 0.26
N GLU A 49 7.55 -0.28 -0.06
CA GLU A 49 8.10 -0.76 -1.33
C GLU A 49 7.90 -2.28 -1.51
N ILE A 50 8.14 -3.08 -0.46
CA ILE A 50 7.89 -4.53 -0.47
C ILE A 50 6.39 -4.82 -0.72
N SER A 51 5.50 -4.07 -0.07
CA SER A 51 4.06 -4.23 -0.27
C SER A 51 3.66 -3.96 -1.72
N LEU A 52 4.22 -2.93 -2.35
CA LEU A 52 3.98 -2.62 -3.76
C LEU A 52 4.42 -3.77 -4.67
N GLN A 53 5.62 -4.33 -4.44
CA GLN A 53 6.09 -5.50 -5.19
C GLN A 53 5.17 -6.71 -5.05
N LEU A 54 4.67 -6.97 -3.84
CA LEU A 54 3.73 -8.05 -3.56
C LEU A 54 2.38 -7.86 -4.28
N PHE A 55 1.98 -6.62 -4.53
CA PHE A 55 0.81 -6.29 -5.36
C PHE A 55 1.15 -6.13 -6.84
N GLU A 56 2.25 -6.72 -7.30
CA GLU A 56 2.65 -6.75 -8.71
C GLU A 56 3.01 -5.38 -9.29
N PHE A 57 3.39 -4.40 -8.44
CA PHE A 57 4.05 -3.20 -8.93
C PHE A 57 5.53 -3.46 -9.17
N LYS A 58 6.05 -2.92 -10.27
CA LYS A 58 7.46 -2.94 -10.64
C LYS A 58 8.01 -1.53 -10.71
N LYS A 59 9.29 -1.36 -10.37
CA LYS A 59 9.99 -0.09 -10.62
C LYS A 59 10.27 0.04 -12.11
N GLY A 60 9.96 1.21 -12.67
CA GLY A 60 10.41 1.64 -13.99
C GLY A 60 11.82 2.20 -13.95
N TYR A 61 12.35 2.57 -15.11
CA TYR A 61 13.68 3.18 -15.24
C TYR A 61 13.79 4.56 -14.57
N ASP A 62 12.67 5.23 -14.36
CA ASP A 62 12.53 6.51 -13.69
C ASP A 62 12.28 6.38 -12.18
N ASP A 63 12.53 5.19 -11.62
CA ASP A 63 12.29 4.82 -10.23
C ASP A 63 10.81 4.87 -9.78
N ASN A 64 9.87 5.19 -10.68
CA ASN A 64 8.45 5.19 -10.35
C ASN A 64 7.89 3.76 -10.36
N TRP A 65 6.78 3.55 -9.66
CA TRP A 65 6.14 2.25 -9.56
C TRP A 65 5.01 2.13 -10.58
N TYR A 66 5.01 1.03 -11.32
CA TYR A 66 4.05 0.71 -12.36
C TYR A 66 3.42 -0.64 -12.08
N TYR A 67 2.10 -0.73 -12.18
CA TYR A 67 1.42 -2.01 -12.12
C TYR A 67 1.82 -2.86 -13.34
N GLN A 68 2.24 -4.10 -13.10
CA GLN A 68 2.92 -4.94 -14.10
C GLN A 68 2.05 -5.32 -15.32
N TYR A 69 0.73 -5.26 -15.22
CA TYR A 69 -0.17 -5.78 -16.26
C TYR A 69 -1.08 -4.72 -16.88
N ASP A 70 -1.21 -4.78 -18.21
CA ASP A 70 -2.16 -3.95 -18.98
C ASP A 70 -3.62 -4.29 -18.66
N CYS A 71 -3.87 -5.55 -18.31
CA CYS A 71 -5.15 -6.01 -17.78
C CYS A 71 -5.01 -6.22 -16.27
N ILE A 72 -5.80 -5.48 -15.49
CA ILE A 72 -5.77 -5.64 -14.03
C ILE A 72 -6.29 -7.02 -13.64
N GLN A 73 -5.49 -7.74 -12.86
CA GLN A 73 -5.90 -9.00 -12.25
C GLN A 73 -6.75 -8.73 -11.00
N LEU A 74 -7.99 -8.27 -11.24
CA LEU A 74 -8.95 -7.85 -10.19
C LEU A 74 -9.09 -8.89 -9.07
N LEU A 75 -9.11 -10.18 -9.42
CA LEU A 75 -9.24 -11.27 -8.46
C LEU A 75 -8.04 -11.35 -7.49
N ASN A 76 -6.82 -11.16 -7.99
CA ASN A 76 -5.62 -11.23 -7.17
C ASN A 76 -5.51 -10.00 -6.27
N LEU A 77 -5.77 -8.79 -6.80
CA LEU A 77 -5.83 -7.58 -5.99
C LEU A 77 -6.92 -7.64 -4.92
N TRP A 78 -8.08 -8.24 -5.22
CA TRP A 78 -9.15 -8.45 -4.25
C TRP A 78 -8.73 -9.38 -3.11
N LYS A 79 -8.01 -10.47 -3.42
CA LYS A 79 -7.46 -11.36 -2.40
C LYS A 79 -6.50 -10.62 -1.46
N TYR A 80 -5.58 -9.83 -2.01
CA TYR A 80 -4.66 -9.02 -1.21
C TYR A 80 -5.37 -7.96 -0.37
N TYR A 81 -6.36 -7.28 -0.95
CA TYR A 81 -7.18 -6.31 -0.22
C TYR A 81 -7.90 -6.95 0.97
N LYS A 82 -8.55 -8.11 0.75
CA LYS A 82 -9.24 -8.85 1.81
C LYS A 82 -8.28 -9.29 2.90
N ALA A 83 -7.11 -9.84 2.55
CA ALA A 83 -6.11 -10.28 3.51
C ALA A 83 -5.59 -9.11 4.37
N GLY A 84 -5.24 -7.99 3.73
CA GLY A 84 -4.76 -6.81 4.44
C GLY A 84 -5.82 -6.18 5.35
N ALA A 85 -7.08 -6.13 4.92
CA ALA A 85 -8.20 -5.65 5.73
C ALA A 85 -8.39 -6.51 6.97
N SER A 86 -8.42 -7.84 6.82
CA SER A 86 -8.52 -8.77 7.95
C SER A 86 -7.38 -8.61 8.95
N TYR A 87 -6.14 -8.45 8.48
CA TYR A 87 -4.98 -8.26 9.35
C TYR A 87 -5.09 -6.96 10.17
N GLN A 88 -5.51 -5.86 9.55
CA GLN A 88 -5.74 -4.61 10.26
C GLN A 88 -6.83 -4.73 11.32
N THR A 89 -7.94 -5.40 10.99
CA THR A 89 -9.03 -5.64 11.93
C THR A 89 -8.55 -6.43 13.14
N VAL A 90 -7.83 -7.53 12.93
CA VAL A 90 -7.27 -8.35 14.03
C VAL A 90 -6.32 -7.54 14.91
N TYR A 91 -5.42 -6.75 14.30
CA TYR A 91 -4.48 -5.92 15.05
C TYR A 91 -5.20 -4.87 15.92
N VAL A 92 -6.23 -4.21 15.38
CA VAL A 92 -7.05 -3.24 16.14
C VAL A 92 -7.74 -3.91 17.32
N PHE A 93 -8.33 -5.11 17.12
CA PHE A 93 -8.96 -5.85 18.22
C PHE A 93 -7.97 -6.25 19.31
N ILE A 94 -6.78 -6.75 18.96
CA ILE A 94 -5.72 -7.10 19.93
C ILE A 94 -5.30 -5.87 20.72
N LEU A 95 -5.04 -4.74 20.04
CA LEU A 95 -4.65 -3.49 20.70
C LEU A 95 -5.71 -3.01 21.70
N LEU A 96 -7.00 -3.07 21.31
CA LEU A 96 -8.11 -2.71 22.19
C LEU A 96 -8.21 -3.63 23.43
N LEU A 97 -7.94 -4.93 23.28
CA LEU A 97 -7.90 -5.87 24.40
C LEU A 97 -6.74 -5.58 25.37
N LEU A 98 -5.59 -5.16 24.85
CA LEU A 98 -4.42 -4.84 25.66
C LEU A 98 -4.57 -3.50 26.42
N ILE A 99 -5.25 -2.51 25.83
CA ILE A 99 -5.50 -1.21 26.47
C ILE A 99 -6.61 -1.28 27.52
N LYS A 100 -7.55 -2.23 27.38
CA LYS A 100 -8.64 -2.44 28.36
C LYS A 100 -8.20 -3.23 29.61
N LYS A 101 -6.93 -3.56 29.74
CA LYS A 101 -6.36 -4.31 30.87
C LYS A 101 -5.64 -3.37 31.81
#